data_AF-A0A7J8E8T7-F1
#
_entry.id   AF-A0A7J8E8T7-F1
#
_cell.length_a   1.000
_cell.length_b   1.000
_cell.length_c   1.000
_cell.angle_alpha   90.00
_cell.angle_beta   90.00
_cell.angle_gamma   90.00
#
_symmetry.space_group_name_H-M   'P 1'
#
loop_
_entity.id
_entity.type
_entity.pdbx_description
1 polymer ?
#
loop_
_entity_poly.entity_id
_entity_poly.type
_entity_poly.pdbx_seq_one_letter_code
_entity_poly.pdbx_strand_id
1 'polypeptide(L)'
;MDRVRRSLKAKTGSGYKRQPGIPKLITSDMIKEGAAVIDVGINYVHDPVTGETKLVGDVDFEAVKKKAGFITPVPGGVGPMTVAMLLKNTLLAAKKSIY
;
A
#
# COMPACT_ATOMS: atom_id res chain seq x y z
N MET A 1 -3.31 -18.70 -12.31
CA MET A 1 -4.11 -17.63 -11.66
C MET A 1 -4.20 -17.76 -10.13
N ASP A 2 -3.66 -18.82 -9.50
CA ASP A 2 -3.74 -19.01 -8.03
C ASP A 2 -2.66 -18.29 -7.19
N ARG A 3 -1.63 -17.72 -7.82
CA ARG A 3 -0.54 -17.02 -7.09
C ARG A 3 -0.95 -15.65 -6.54
N VAL A 4 -1.93 -14.99 -7.15
CA VAL A 4 -2.34 -13.60 -6.81
C VAL A 4 -3.43 -13.57 -5.72
N ARG A 5 -4.14 -14.67 -5.49
CA ARG A 5 -5.28 -14.74 -4.56
C ARG A 5 -4.93 -14.98 -3.09
N ARG A 6 -3.65 -15.20 -2.76
CA ARG A 6 -3.22 -15.35 -1.35
C ARG A 6 -2.99 -13.98 -0.73
N SER A 7 -4.10 -13.29 -0.52
CA SER A 7 -4.20 -12.05 0.25
C SER A 7 -3.52 -12.21 1.60
N LEU A 8 -2.89 -11.13 2.06
CA LEU A 8 -2.34 -10.97 3.40
C LEU A 8 -3.33 -11.47 4.46
N LYS A 9 -3.08 -12.64 5.05
CA LYS A 9 -3.53 -12.92 6.41
C LYS A 9 -2.43 -12.45 7.34
N ALA A 10 -2.47 -11.16 7.70
CA ALA A 10 -1.67 -10.65 8.80
C ALA A 10 -2.05 -11.42 10.08
N LYS A 11 -1.07 -11.98 10.79
CA LYS A 11 -1.31 -12.59 12.10
C LYS A 11 -1.67 -11.47 13.08
N THR A 12 -2.84 -11.56 13.72
CA THR A 12 -3.31 -10.59 14.71
C THR A 12 -2.64 -10.81 16.06
N GLY A 13 -1.64 -9.98 16.39
CA GLY A 13 -1.10 -9.81 17.74
C GLY A 13 -1.91 -8.82 18.58
N SER A 14 -1.97 -9.08 19.89
CA SER A 14 -2.80 -8.45 20.94
C SER A 14 -2.74 -6.91 21.02
N GLY A 15 -3.91 -6.27 21.21
CA GLY A 15 -4.04 -5.11 22.13
C GLY A 15 -4.15 -3.68 21.57
N TYR A 16 -3.85 -3.39 20.30
CA TYR A 16 -3.92 -2.00 19.79
C TYR A 16 -5.09 -1.80 18.81
N LYS A 17 -5.92 -0.77 19.04
CA LYS A 17 -6.99 -0.35 18.11
C LYS A 17 -6.33 0.28 16.88
N ARG A 18 -6.07 -0.54 15.85
CA ARG A 18 -5.35 -0.15 14.64
C ARG A 18 -6.34 0.46 13.63
N GLN A 19 -6.22 1.75 13.36
CA GLN A 19 -7.01 2.47 12.35
C GLN A 19 -6.18 2.62 11.06
N PRO A 20 -6.79 2.54 9.87
CA PRO A 20 -6.15 2.92 8.61
C PRO A 20 -5.66 4.38 8.70
N GLY A 21 -4.52 4.70 8.10
CA GLY A 21 -3.97 6.06 8.13
C GLY A 21 -2.95 6.32 9.25
N ILE A 22 -2.44 5.27 9.89
CA ILE A 22 -1.33 5.36 10.83
C ILE A 22 -0.04 5.00 10.06
N PRO A 23 0.94 5.92 9.94
CA PRO A 23 2.22 5.61 9.32
C PRO A 23 2.86 4.35 9.90
N LYS A 24 3.39 3.48 9.03
CA LYS A 24 4.17 2.28 9.42
C LYS A 24 3.43 1.28 10.32
N LEU A 25 2.11 1.19 10.19
CA LEU A 25 1.26 0.25 10.92
C LEU A 25 1.60 -1.23 10.65
N ILE A 26 1.99 -1.55 9.41
CA ILE A 26 2.27 -2.92 8.97
C ILE A 26 3.78 -3.19 9.06
N THR A 27 4.14 -4.13 9.93
CA THR A 27 5.53 -4.50 10.24
C THR A 27 5.91 -5.87 9.66
N SER A 28 7.21 -6.16 9.60
CA SER A 28 7.78 -7.36 8.92
C SER A 28 7.31 -8.70 9.51
N ASP A 29 7.01 -8.76 10.81
CA ASP A 29 6.47 -9.95 11.49
C ASP A 29 5.06 -10.32 10.99
N MET A 30 4.29 -9.35 10.51
CA MET A 30 2.93 -9.53 10.00
C MET A 30 2.90 -10.11 8.58
N ILE A 31 4.03 -10.04 7.87
CA ILE A 31 4.15 -10.40 6.45
C ILE A 31 4.64 -11.83 6.33
N LYS A 32 4.10 -12.59 5.36
CA LYS A 32 4.62 -13.91 5.03
C LYS A 32 5.85 -13.77 4.13
N GLU A 33 6.83 -14.66 4.30
CA GLU A 33 7.98 -14.76 3.40
C GLU A 33 7.53 -14.87 1.93
N GLY A 34 8.10 -14.03 1.07
CA GLY A 34 7.79 -13.97 -0.35
C GLY A 34 6.40 -13.41 -0.71
N ALA A 35 5.68 -12.79 0.24
CA ALA A 35 4.38 -12.19 -0.03
C ALA A 35 4.49 -10.99 -0.99
N ALA A 36 3.42 -10.75 -1.76
CA ALA A 36 3.22 -9.49 -2.47
C ALA A 36 2.49 -8.51 -1.54
N VAL A 37 3.08 -7.33 -1.34
CA VAL A 37 2.55 -6.28 -0.48
C VAL A 37 2.19 -5.07 -1.35
N ILE A 38 0.92 -4.67 -1.28
CA ILE A 38 0.41 -3.49 -1.98
C ILE A 38 0.04 -2.48 -0.90
N ASP A 39 0.85 -1.45 -0.76
CA ASP A 39 0.66 -0.33 0.15
C ASP A 39 -0.19 0.74 -0.52
N VAL A 40 -1.43 0.87 -0.06
CA VAL A 40 -2.39 1.89 -0.49
C VAL A 40 -2.45 3.09 0.46
N GLY A 41 -1.68 3.05 1.55
CA GLY A 41 -1.66 4.08 2.58
C GLY A 41 -1.13 5.40 2.06
N ILE A 42 -1.78 6.48 2.46
CA ILE A 42 -1.38 7.87 2.16
C ILE A 42 -1.41 8.62 3.47
N ASN A 43 -0.23 8.83 4.05
CA ASN A 43 -0.06 9.53 5.32
C ASN A 43 0.94 10.67 5.17
N TYR A 44 0.60 11.84 5.69
CA TYR A 44 1.53 12.98 5.74
C TYR A 44 2.18 13.01 7.12
N VAL A 45 3.50 12.90 7.15
CA VAL A 45 4.30 13.01 8.38
C VAL A 45 5.11 14.28 8.33
N HIS A 46 4.93 15.13 9.34
CA HIS A 46 5.71 16.34 9.51
C HIS A 46 7.02 16.03 10.23
N ASP A 47 8.13 16.46 9.64
CA ASP A 47 9.46 16.37 10.23
C ASP A 47 9.70 17.62 11.11
N PRO A 48 9.73 17.49 12.44
CA PRO A 48 9.87 18.64 13.33
C PRO A 48 11.25 19.29 13.27
N VAL A 49 12.25 18.60 12.68
CA VAL A 49 13.63 19.12 12.57
C VAL A 49 13.81 19.89 11.28
N THR A 50 13.32 19.34 10.15
CA THR A 50 13.47 20.00 8.84
C THR A 50 12.29 20.87 8.45
N GLY A 51 11.14 20.74 9.13
CA GLY A 51 9.88 21.39 8.78
C GLY A 51 9.20 20.81 7.54
N GLU A 52 9.80 19.80 6.90
CA GLU A 52 9.27 19.20 5.69
C GLU A 52 8.12 18.24 5.99
N THR A 53 7.17 18.14 5.06
CA THR A 53 6.11 17.13 5.13
C THR A 53 6.42 16.02 4.14
N LYS A 54 6.54 14.79 4.65
CA LYS A 54 6.83 13.59 3.85
C LYS A 54 5.57 12.76 3.67
N LEU A 55 5.36 12.26 2.45
CA LEU A 55 4.30 11.29 2.15
C LEU A 55 4.83 9.88 2.42
N VAL A 56 4.15 9.14 3.30
CA VAL A 56 4.52 7.78 3.70
C VAL A 56 3.30 6.85 3.67
N GLY A 57 3.56 5.56 3.47
CA GLY A 57 2.53 4.53 3.41
C GLY A 57 2.17 3.94 4.78
N ASP A 58 1.31 2.93 4.76
CA ASP A 58 0.92 2.18 5.96
C ASP A 58 1.96 1.12 6.35
N VAL A 59 2.91 0.83 5.46
CA VAL A 59 3.90 -0.24 5.64
C VAL A 59 5.25 0.32 6.07
N ASP A 60 5.90 -0.34 7.04
CA ASP A 60 7.32 -0.12 7.30
C ASP A 60 8.16 -0.70 6.16
N PHE A 61 8.31 0.10 5.09
CA PHE A 61 8.85 -0.33 3.81
C PHE A 61 10.23 -0.99 3.93
N GLU A 62 11.14 -0.42 4.72
CA GLU A 62 12.51 -0.94 4.84
C GLU A 62 12.57 -2.30 5.55
N ALA A 63 11.74 -2.50 6.58
CA ALA A 63 11.68 -3.77 7.30
C ALA A 63 10.95 -4.85 6.48
N VAL A 64 9.88 -4.47 5.78
CA VAL A 64 9.05 -5.40 5.00
C VAL A 64 9.69 -5.79 3.67
N LYS A 65 10.42 -4.88 3.01
CA LYS A 65 11.11 -5.13 1.74
C LYS A 65 12.11 -6.30 1.82
N LYS A 66 12.65 -6.58 3.01
CA LYS A 66 13.57 -7.71 3.23
C LYS A 66 12.90 -9.08 3.20
N LYS A 67 11.58 -9.11 3.38
CA LYS A 67 10.77 -10.34 3.53
C LYS A 67 9.77 -10.55 2.39
N ALA A 68 9.24 -9.45 1.87
CA ALA A 68 8.28 -9.47 0.78
C ALA A 68 8.98 -9.87 -0.53
N GLY A 69 8.29 -10.67 -1.35
CA GLY A 69 8.74 -10.94 -2.72
C GLY A 69 8.48 -9.76 -3.65
N PHE A 70 7.44 -8.97 -3.36
CA PHE A 70 7.11 -7.73 -4.06
C PHE A 70 6.53 -6.73 -3.07
N ILE A 71 6.87 -5.45 -3.20
CA ILE A 71 6.33 -4.37 -2.37
C ILE A 71 6.19 -3.08 -3.19
N THR A 72 5.08 -2.35 -3.03
CA THR A 72 4.89 -1.03 -3.66
C THR A 72 5.45 0.08 -2.76
N PRO A 73 6.24 1.03 -3.30
CA PRO A 73 6.72 2.17 -2.52
C PRO A 73 5.62 3.23 -2.35
N VAL A 74 5.73 4.03 -1.29
CA VAL A 74 4.99 5.27 -1.12
C VAL A 74 6.02 6.37 -0.81
N PRO A 75 6.13 7.43 -1.65
CA PRO A 75 5.35 7.72 -2.86
C PRO A 75 5.72 6.84 -4.07
N GLY A 76 4.92 6.94 -5.15
CA GLY A 76 5.26 6.38 -6.47
C GLY A 76 4.71 4.98 -6.78
N GLY A 77 4.04 4.32 -5.83
CA GLY A 77 3.40 3.03 -6.04
C GLY A 77 1.97 3.16 -6.59
N VAL A 78 0.98 3.05 -5.72
CA VAL A 78 -0.43 2.91 -6.14
C VAL A 78 -1.04 4.20 -6.70
N GLY A 79 -0.56 5.38 -6.29
CA GLY A 79 -1.15 6.67 -6.67
C GLY A 79 -1.21 6.89 -8.19
N PRO A 80 -0.07 6.80 -8.92
CA PRO A 80 -0.06 6.91 -10.38
C PRO A 80 -0.94 5.86 -11.07
N MET A 81 -0.99 4.63 -10.53
CA MET A 81 -1.85 3.57 -11.05
C MET A 81 -3.33 3.89 -10.90
N THR A 82 -3.75 4.48 -9.77
CA THR A 82 -5.15 4.90 -9.56
C THR A 82 -5.59 5.92 -10.61
N VAL A 83 -4.75 6.91 -10.92
CA VAL A 83 -5.03 7.91 -11.97
C VAL A 83 -5.14 7.24 -13.34
N ALA A 84 -4.18 6.37 -13.69
CA ALA A 84 -4.21 5.66 -14.97
C ALA A 84 -5.46 4.78 -15.12
N MET A 85 -5.87 4.09 -14.05
CA MET A 85 -7.07 3.24 -14.06
C MET A 85 -8.36 4.05 -14.16
N LEU A 86 -8.42 5.23 -13.53
CA LEU A 86 -9.54 6.14 -13.72
C LEU A 86 -9.67 6.55 -15.19
N LEU A 87 -8.58 6.98 -15.83
CA LEU A 87 -8.59 7.37 -17.24
C LEU A 87 -8.97 6.20 -18.17
N LYS A 88 -8.47 5.00 -17.87
CA LYS A 88 -8.85 3.79 -18.61
C LYS A 88 -10.34 3.52 -18.51
N ASN A 89 -10.91 3.61 -17.31
CA ASN A 89 -12.35 3.39 -17.10
C ASN A 89 -13.18 4.46 -17.82
N THR A 90 -12.76 5.73 -17.76
CA THR A 90 -13.38 6.83 -18.50
C THR A 90 -13.36 6.59 -20.01
N LEU A 91 -12.23 6.12 -20.55
CA LEU A 91 -12.10 5.79 -21.98
C LEU A 91 -13.04 4.64 -22.39
N LEU A 92 -13.14 3.60 -21.56
CA LEU A 92 -14.05 2.47 -21.82
C LEU A 92 -15.52 2.88 -21.80
N ALA A 93 -15.89 3.75 -20.86
CA ALA A 93 -17.24 4.33 -20.79
C ALA A 93 -17.54 5.21 -22.01
N ALA A 94 -16.61 6.07 -22.41
CA ALA A 94 -16.75 6.94 -23.58
C ALA A 94 -16.92 6.15 -24.89
N LYS A 95 -16.28 4.98 -25.00
CA LYS A 95 -16.39 4.08 -26.17
C LYS A 95 -17.73 3.31 -26.23
N LYS A 96 -18.68 3.54 -25.30
CA LYS A 96 -19.93 2.77 -25.15
C LYS A 96 -19.69 1.25 -25.03
N SER A 97 -18.54 0.82 -24.52
CA SER A 97 -18.24 -0.60 -24.32
C SER A 97 -18.84 -1.15 -23.01
N ILE A 98 -19.65 -0.34 -22.33
CA ILE A 98 -20.38 -0.70 -21.11
C ILE A 98 -21.81 -0.17 -21.26
N TYR A 99 -22.63 -0.91 -22.02
CA TYR A 99 -24.05 -1.16 -21.76
C TYR A 99 -24.49 -2.38 -22.58
#